data_AF-A0A960ZUU1-F1
#
_entry.id   AF-A0A960ZUU1-F1
#
_cell.length_a   1.000
_cell.length_b   1.000
_cell.length_c   1.000
_cell.angle_alpha   90.00
_cell.angle_beta   90.00
_cell.angle_gamma   90.00
#
_symmetry.space_group_name_H-M   'P 1'
#
loop_
_entity.id
_entity.type
_entity.pdbx_description
1 polymer ?
#
loop_
_entity_poly.entity_id
_entity_poly.type
_entity_poly.pdbx_seq_one_letter_code
_entity_poly.pdbx_strand_id
1 'polypeptide(L)'
;ATKESPFVNSLGMKFVPVPGTKILMCTTETTVAQYQAAGMGYQAPGFSQGSDHPAVNVSWNDAKAWCAWLSKKEGRKYRLPTDAEWSAAVGTSTYPWGNLWPPPNNCGNYAGQEMRGCTAAERQFLFNGYNLIGGFRDRHKFTAPVGSYAANQLGIHDLGGNALEWCEDWDRTYGTSKLRVMRGGWWGIAIDYNITSACRTGGMPDARRTDYGFRCVVER
;
A
#
# COMPACT_ATOMS: atom_id res chain seq x y z
N ALA A 1 -21.60 5.64 -4.80
CA ALA A 1 -20.62 5.76 -3.71
C ALA A 1 -19.96 7.13 -3.79
N THR A 2 -19.75 7.78 -2.64
CA THR A 2 -18.98 9.02 -2.47
C THR A 2 -17.98 8.85 -1.32
N LYS A 3 -17.20 9.88 -1.00
CA LYS A 3 -16.33 9.87 0.18
C LYS A 3 -17.15 9.76 1.48
N GLU A 4 -18.26 10.49 1.56
CA GLU A 4 -19.14 10.56 2.73
C GLU A 4 -20.04 9.32 2.84
N SER A 5 -20.34 8.67 1.70
CA SER A 5 -21.14 7.46 1.61
C SER A 5 -20.45 6.43 0.71
N PRO A 6 -19.36 5.79 1.18
CA PRO A 6 -18.60 4.83 0.39
C PRO A 6 -19.42 3.57 0.12
N PHE A 7 -19.07 2.84 -0.94
CA PHE A 7 -19.54 1.46 -1.10
C PHE A 7 -18.82 0.61 -0.06
N VAL A 8 -19.56 -0.21 0.69
CA VAL A 8 -18.99 -1.12 1.68
C VAL A 8 -19.28 -2.55 1.27
N ASN A 9 -18.26 -3.38 1.15
CA ASN A 9 -18.41 -4.76 0.73
C ASN A 9 -18.68 -5.73 1.91
N SER A 10 -18.77 -7.03 1.63
CA SER A 10 -19.08 -8.05 2.66
C SER A 10 -17.96 -8.24 3.69
N LEU A 11 -16.76 -7.71 3.46
CA LEU A 11 -15.63 -7.71 4.38
C LEU A 11 -15.47 -6.39 5.14
N GLY A 12 -16.43 -5.46 5.01
CA GLY A 12 -16.36 -4.14 5.63
C GLY A 12 -15.38 -3.17 4.97
N MET A 13 -14.84 -3.53 3.80
CA MET A 13 -13.93 -2.66 3.04
C MET A 13 -14.72 -1.50 2.43
N LYS A 14 -14.21 -0.28 2.56
CA LYS A 14 -14.83 0.94 2.03
C LYS A 14 -14.20 1.31 0.71
N PHE A 15 -15.03 1.62 -0.30
CA PHE A 15 -14.58 2.00 -1.62
C PHE A 15 -15.16 3.35 -2.04
N VAL A 16 -14.29 4.19 -2.60
CA VAL A 16 -14.62 5.55 -3.05
C VAL A 16 -14.34 5.71 -4.54
N PRO A 17 -15.10 6.57 -5.24
CA PRO A 17 -14.86 6.82 -6.66
C PRO A 17 -13.53 7.54 -6.89
N VAL A 18 -12.73 7.05 -7.85
CA VAL A 18 -11.55 7.76 -8.35
C VAL A 18 -11.95 8.57 -9.60
N PRO A 19 -11.80 9.91 -9.61
CA PRO A 19 -12.14 10.74 -10.76
C PRO A 19 -11.40 10.32 -12.04
N GLY A 20 -12.06 10.43 -13.20
CA GLY A 20 -11.47 10.06 -14.49
C GLY A 20 -11.35 8.56 -14.76
N THR A 21 -11.83 7.71 -13.85
CA THR A 21 -11.77 6.24 -13.99
C THR A 21 -13.16 5.60 -13.84
N LYS A 22 -13.26 4.29 -14.14
CA LYS A 22 -14.49 3.49 -13.98
C LYS A 22 -14.46 2.58 -12.75
N ILE A 23 -13.62 2.89 -11.76
CA ILE A 23 -13.48 2.08 -10.54
C ILE A 23 -13.99 2.80 -9.30
N LEU A 24 -14.25 2.00 -8.26
CA LEU A 24 -14.14 2.43 -6.88
C LEU A 24 -12.87 1.82 -6.29
N MET A 25 -12.04 2.62 -5.62
CA MET A 25 -10.80 2.16 -4.98
C MET A 25 -11.03 1.95 -3.48
N CYS A 26 -10.47 0.87 -2.92
CA CYS A 26 -10.48 0.66 -1.48
C CYS A 26 -9.74 1.81 -0.77
N THR A 27 -10.34 2.36 0.29
CA THR A 27 -9.78 3.51 1.00
C THR A 27 -8.47 3.21 1.73
N THR A 28 -8.15 1.93 1.92
CA THR A 28 -6.94 1.43 2.58
C THR A 28 -6.38 0.21 1.84
N GLU A 29 -5.17 -0.21 2.17
CA GLU A 29 -4.64 -1.53 1.83
C GLU A 29 -5.55 -2.65 2.36
N THR A 30 -5.46 -3.82 1.73
CA THR A 30 -6.11 -5.05 2.23
C THR A 30 -5.44 -5.45 3.53
N THR A 31 -6.22 -5.55 4.61
CA THR A 31 -5.71 -5.90 5.94
C THR A 31 -5.40 -7.39 6.08
N VAL A 32 -4.62 -7.76 7.11
CA VAL A 32 -4.35 -9.16 7.47
C VAL A 32 -5.66 -9.95 7.65
N ALA A 33 -6.65 -9.41 8.36
CA ALA A 33 -7.94 -10.07 8.56
C ALA A 33 -8.72 -10.27 7.24
N GLN A 34 -8.76 -9.25 6.38
CA GLN A 34 -9.44 -9.33 5.08
C GLN A 34 -8.75 -10.34 4.15
N TYR A 35 -7.41 -10.39 4.17
CA TYR A 35 -6.66 -11.39 3.43
C TYR A 35 -6.96 -12.81 3.93
N GLN A 36 -6.90 -13.02 5.25
CA GLN A 36 -7.15 -14.31 5.89
C GLN A 36 -8.58 -14.82 5.70
N ALA A 37 -9.57 -13.95 5.51
CA ALA A 37 -10.95 -14.33 5.22
C ALA A 37 -11.11 -15.21 3.95
N ALA A 38 -10.13 -15.18 3.05
CA ALA A 38 -10.10 -16.04 1.86
C ALA A 38 -9.61 -17.47 2.13
N GLY A 39 -9.02 -17.74 3.30
CA GLY A 39 -8.46 -19.06 3.64
C GLY A 39 -7.22 -19.45 2.83
N MET A 40 -6.52 -18.49 2.22
CA MET A 40 -5.43 -18.74 1.25
C MET A 40 -4.04 -18.92 1.89
N GLY A 41 -3.96 -18.99 3.22
CA GLY A 41 -2.69 -19.07 3.97
C GLY A 41 -1.93 -17.75 3.99
N TYR A 42 -1.92 -17.09 5.14
CA TYR A 42 -1.14 -15.86 5.35
C TYR A 42 0.24 -16.19 5.94
N GLN A 43 1.30 -15.66 5.33
CA GLN A 43 2.67 -15.83 5.81
C GLN A 43 3.12 -14.55 6.52
N ALA A 44 3.23 -14.58 7.84
CA ALA A 44 3.64 -13.43 8.63
C ALA A 44 5.05 -12.93 8.23
N PRO A 45 5.32 -11.61 8.25
CA PRO A 45 6.55 -11.02 7.73
C PRO A 45 7.77 -11.14 8.67
N GLY A 46 7.66 -11.82 9.80
CA GLY A 46 8.74 -11.90 10.80
C GLY A 46 8.85 -10.69 11.72
N PHE A 47 7.92 -9.73 11.63
CA PHE A 47 7.65 -8.71 12.64
C PHE A 47 6.19 -8.75 13.08
N SER A 48 5.88 -8.11 14.21
CA SER A 48 4.52 -8.11 14.76
C SER A 48 3.56 -7.30 13.89
N GLN A 49 2.41 -7.88 13.54
CA GLN A 49 1.30 -7.21 12.87
C GLN A 49 -0.02 -7.56 13.53
N GLY A 50 -0.86 -6.54 13.76
CA GLY A 50 -2.26 -6.72 14.12
C GLY A 50 -3.13 -7.14 12.94
N SER A 51 -4.37 -7.53 13.22
CA SER A 51 -5.35 -7.95 12.21
C SER A 51 -5.76 -6.82 11.25
N ASP A 52 -5.61 -5.57 11.68
CA ASP A 52 -5.93 -4.33 10.97
C ASP A 52 -4.71 -3.68 10.28
N HIS A 53 -3.54 -4.32 10.35
CA HIS A 53 -2.36 -3.92 9.57
C HIS A 53 -2.51 -4.37 8.10
N PRO A 54 -1.79 -3.74 7.14
CA PRO A 54 -1.76 -4.21 5.77
C PRO A 54 -1.21 -5.64 5.70
N ALA A 55 -1.86 -6.49 4.91
CA ALA A 55 -1.34 -7.81 4.59
C ALA A 55 -0.11 -7.67 3.68
N VAL A 56 1.08 -7.77 4.28
CA VAL A 56 2.37 -7.78 3.58
C VAL A 56 2.90 -9.20 3.42
N ASN A 57 4.03 -9.39 2.73
CA ASN A 57 4.55 -10.71 2.35
C ASN A 57 3.59 -11.45 1.39
N VAL A 58 2.90 -10.68 0.56
CA VAL A 58 1.94 -11.12 -0.44
C VAL A 58 2.53 -10.87 -1.83
N SER A 59 2.61 -11.91 -2.66
CA SER A 59 3.06 -11.74 -4.06
C SER A 59 1.94 -11.17 -4.93
N TRP A 60 2.29 -10.69 -6.12
CA TRP A 60 1.29 -10.24 -7.09
C TRP A 60 0.30 -11.37 -7.44
N ASN A 61 0.81 -12.60 -7.60
CA ASN A 61 0.00 -13.78 -7.89
C ASN A 61 -1.01 -14.05 -6.77
N ASP A 62 -0.60 -13.93 -5.51
CA ASP A 62 -1.49 -14.09 -4.36
C ASP A 62 -2.56 -13.01 -4.33
N ALA A 63 -2.16 -11.74 -4.51
CA ALA A 63 -3.08 -10.61 -4.50
C ALA A 63 -4.14 -10.70 -5.61
N LYS A 64 -3.74 -11.19 -6.80
CA LYS A 64 -4.66 -11.49 -7.91
C LYS A 64 -5.61 -12.64 -7.58
N ALA A 65 -5.10 -13.71 -7.00
CA ALA A 65 -5.92 -14.85 -6.61
C ALA A 65 -6.93 -14.45 -5.51
N TRP A 66 -6.53 -13.60 -4.58
CA TRP A 66 -7.42 -13.02 -3.57
C TRP A 66 -8.51 -12.14 -4.20
N CYS A 67 -8.15 -11.26 -5.14
CA CYS A 67 -9.14 -10.46 -5.88
C CYS A 67 -10.13 -11.34 -6.67
N ALA A 68 -9.66 -12.44 -7.27
CA ALA A 68 -10.51 -13.38 -7.98
C ALA A 68 -11.48 -14.12 -7.03
N TRP A 69 -10.99 -14.51 -5.85
CA TRP A 69 -11.84 -15.09 -4.79
C TRP A 69 -12.93 -14.11 -4.35
N LEU A 70 -12.57 -12.86 -4.05
CA LEU A 70 -13.54 -11.84 -3.63
C LEU A 70 -14.56 -11.57 -4.73
N SER A 71 -14.12 -11.58 -5.99
CA SER A 71 -15.01 -11.44 -7.15
C SER A 71 -16.05 -12.55 -7.22
N LYS A 72 -15.61 -13.80 -7.03
CA LYS A 72 -16.52 -14.96 -7.00
C LYS A 72 -17.47 -14.89 -5.81
N LYS A 73 -16.99 -14.47 -4.64
CA LYS A 73 -17.79 -14.36 -3.41
C LYS A 73 -18.94 -13.36 -3.57
N GLU A 74 -18.71 -12.23 -4.23
CA GLU A 74 -19.65 -11.12 -4.26
C GLU A 74 -20.35 -10.88 -5.61
N GLY A 75 -19.99 -11.62 -6.66
CA GLY A 75 -20.56 -11.41 -8.00
C GLY A 75 -20.18 -10.05 -8.60
N ARG A 76 -19.05 -9.46 -8.19
CA ARG A 76 -18.52 -8.18 -8.66
C ARG A 76 -17.10 -8.38 -9.17
N LYS A 77 -16.60 -7.49 -10.03
CA LYS A 77 -15.23 -7.60 -10.54
C LYS A 77 -14.27 -6.82 -9.66
N TYR A 78 -13.59 -7.53 -8.76
CA TYR A 78 -12.45 -7.04 -7.98
C TYR A 78 -11.14 -7.38 -8.68
N ARG A 79 -10.20 -6.44 -8.63
CA ARG A 79 -8.87 -6.59 -9.22
C ARG A 79 -7.86 -5.66 -8.54
N LEU A 80 -6.60 -5.76 -8.95
CA LEU A 80 -5.61 -4.75 -8.60
C LEU A 80 -5.89 -3.46 -9.39
N PRO A 81 -5.52 -2.28 -8.87
CA PRO A 81 -5.54 -1.06 -9.66
C PRO A 81 -4.54 -1.15 -10.81
N THR A 82 -4.79 -0.43 -11.90
CA THR A 82 -3.72 -0.10 -12.85
C THR A 82 -2.83 1.01 -12.29
N ASP A 83 -1.60 1.15 -12.81
CA ASP A 83 -0.71 2.27 -12.46
C ASP A 83 -1.39 3.62 -12.70
N ALA A 84 -2.16 3.72 -13.79
CA ALA A 84 -2.93 4.92 -14.13
C ALA A 84 -4.04 5.20 -13.12
N GLU A 85 -4.78 4.18 -12.67
CA GLU A 85 -5.82 4.32 -11.64
C GLU A 85 -5.23 4.68 -10.28
N TRP A 86 -4.09 4.08 -9.91
CA TRP A 86 -3.36 4.42 -8.70
C TRP A 86 -2.86 5.87 -8.75
N SER A 87 -2.30 6.27 -9.89
CA SER A 87 -1.83 7.65 -10.13
C SER A 87 -2.99 8.67 -10.06
N ALA A 88 -4.16 8.33 -10.61
CA ALA A 88 -5.35 9.17 -10.50
C ALA A 88 -5.85 9.28 -9.04
N ALA A 89 -5.68 8.23 -8.24
CA ALA A 89 -6.09 8.22 -6.84
C ALA A 89 -5.16 9.06 -5.95
N VAL A 90 -3.83 8.97 -6.15
CA VAL A 90 -2.85 9.76 -5.36
C VAL A 90 -2.83 11.24 -5.77
N GLY A 91 -3.12 11.53 -7.04
CA GLY A 91 -3.12 12.89 -7.58
C GLY A 91 -1.76 13.35 -8.10
N THR A 92 -1.59 14.66 -8.28
CA THR A 92 -0.48 15.26 -9.03
C THR A 92 0.58 15.95 -8.18
N SER A 93 0.41 15.97 -6.84
CA SER A 93 1.43 16.52 -5.93
C SER A 93 2.70 15.67 -5.95
N THR A 94 3.86 16.27 -5.66
CA THR A 94 5.14 15.56 -5.64
C THR A 94 5.12 14.35 -4.71
N TYR A 95 4.53 14.51 -3.53
CA TYR A 95 4.31 13.48 -2.53
C TYR A 95 2.81 13.30 -2.26
N PRO A 96 2.39 12.17 -1.69
CA PRO A 96 0.99 11.93 -1.32
C PRO A 96 0.38 13.00 -0.39
N TRP A 97 1.23 13.72 0.35
CA TRP A 97 0.83 14.79 1.28
C TRP A 97 1.03 16.21 0.74
N GLY A 98 1.56 16.40 -0.47
CA GLY A 98 1.85 17.72 -1.03
C GLY A 98 3.23 17.82 -1.66
N ASN A 99 3.80 19.03 -1.72
CA ASN A 99 4.99 19.31 -2.52
C ASN A 99 6.27 19.54 -1.70
N LEU A 100 6.19 19.42 -0.36
CA LEU A 100 7.30 19.76 0.53
C LEU A 100 7.90 18.52 1.19
N TRP A 101 9.22 18.48 1.24
CA TRP A 101 10.05 17.53 1.99
C TRP A 101 10.70 18.25 3.17
N PRO A 102 10.90 17.61 4.35
CA PRO A 102 10.52 16.25 4.72
C PRO A 102 9.00 16.05 4.88
N PRO A 103 8.52 14.81 5.06
CA PRO A 103 7.11 14.55 5.30
C PRO A 103 6.63 15.27 6.58
N PRO A 104 5.45 15.91 6.59
CA PRO A 104 4.90 16.53 7.78
C PRO A 104 4.40 15.48 8.78
N ASN A 105 4.11 15.90 10.01
CA ASN A 105 3.54 15.00 11.01
C ASN A 105 2.23 14.38 10.51
N ASN A 106 2.03 13.10 10.83
CA ASN A 106 0.79 12.36 10.54
C ASN A 106 0.46 12.16 9.05
N CYS A 107 1.45 12.23 8.15
CA CYS A 107 1.21 12.11 6.71
C CYS A 107 1.41 10.70 6.13
N GLY A 108 2.03 9.79 6.87
CA GLY A 108 2.33 8.44 6.44
C GLY A 108 3.26 7.72 7.40
N ASN A 109 3.59 6.48 7.04
CA ASN A 109 4.43 5.57 7.82
C ASN A 109 5.75 5.33 7.08
N TYR A 110 6.87 5.80 7.62
CA TYR A 110 8.20 5.79 6.98
C TYR A 110 9.31 5.60 8.02
N ALA A 111 10.53 5.30 7.59
CA ALA A 111 11.63 5.13 8.51
C ALA A 111 12.08 6.49 9.09
N GLY A 112 11.65 6.80 10.31
CA GLY A 112 11.93 8.02 11.07
C GLY A 112 12.64 7.77 12.39
N GLN A 113 12.57 8.73 13.30
CA GLN A 113 13.30 8.68 14.58
C GLN A 113 12.81 7.60 15.55
N GLU A 114 11.61 7.06 15.39
CA GLU A 114 11.08 5.92 16.14
C GLU A 114 11.95 4.66 15.99
N MET A 115 12.67 4.53 14.87
CA MET A 115 13.61 3.43 14.64
C MET A 115 14.93 3.53 15.42
N ARG A 116 15.23 4.66 16.07
CA ARG A 116 16.47 4.81 16.88
C ARG A 116 16.48 3.88 18.10
N GLY A 117 15.30 3.58 18.66
CA GLY A 117 15.12 2.67 19.79
C GLY A 117 14.95 1.19 19.40
N CYS A 118 15.15 0.84 18.13
CA CYS A 118 15.06 -0.55 17.66
C CYS A 118 16.38 -1.31 17.87
N THR A 119 16.25 -2.61 18.10
CA THR A 119 17.36 -3.57 18.11
C THR A 119 17.99 -3.69 16.72
N ALA A 120 19.20 -4.25 16.63
CA ALA A 120 19.82 -4.56 15.34
C ALA A 120 18.97 -5.53 14.50
N ALA A 121 18.34 -6.51 15.16
CA ALA A 121 17.43 -7.46 14.51
C ALA A 121 16.17 -6.80 13.95
N GLU A 122 15.60 -5.79 14.62
CA GLU A 122 14.47 -5.02 14.08
C GLU A 122 14.92 -4.12 12.91
N ARG A 123 16.13 -3.56 12.97
CA ARG A 123 16.64 -2.67 11.91
C ARG A 123 17.06 -3.38 10.64
N GLN A 124 17.24 -4.70 10.66
CA GLN A 124 17.55 -5.49 9.46
C GLN A 124 16.48 -5.37 8.36
N PHE A 125 15.26 -4.97 8.73
CA PHE A 125 14.13 -4.79 7.81
C PHE A 125 14.10 -3.39 7.16
N LEU A 126 14.96 -2.47 7.58
CA LEU A 126 15.07 -1.14 6.97
C LEU A 126 15.80 -1.17 5.63
N PHE A 127 15.37 -0.31 4.72
CA PHE A 127 16.09 -0.11 3.47
C PHE A 127 17.47 0.49 3.73
N ASN A 128 18.51 -0.09 3.11
CA ASN A 128 19.91 0.34 3.26
C ASN A 128 20.37 0.45 4.73
N GLY A 129 19.85 -0.42 5.60
CA GLY A 129 20.39 -0.72 6.92
C GLY A 129 20.04 0.27 8.03
N TYR A 130 20.10 1.59 7.82
CA TYR A 130 19.93 2.56 8.93
C TYR A 130 19.48 3.97 8.51
N ASN A 131 19.10 4.19 7.25
CA ASN A 131 18.69 5.53 6.82
C ASN A 131 17.35 5.90 7.45
N LEU A 132 17.32 7.06 8.12
CA LEU A 132 16.13 7.63 8.73
C LEU A 132 15.89 9.02 8.13
N ILE A 133 14.63 9.37 7.95
CA ILE A 133 14.24 10.71 7.53
C ILE A 133 14.58 11.68 8.68
N GLY A 134 15.50 12.60 8.42
CA GLY A 134 15.92 13.60 9.41
C GLY A 134 14.75 14.47 9.87
N GLY A 135 14.58 14.62 11.19
CA GLY A 135 13.50 15.43 11.77
C GLY A 135 12.10 14.80 11.73
N PHE A 136 11.91 13.68 11.03
CA PHE A 136 10.62 12.98 10.96
C PHE A 136 10.50 11.89 12.03
N ARG A 137 9.29 11.73 12.56
CA ARG A 137 8.93 10.65 13.48
C ARG A 137 7.48 10.28 13.25
N ASP A 138 7.21 8.99 13.16
CA ASP A 138 5.86 8.47 13.21
C ASP A 138 5.63 7.63 14.48
N ARG A 139 4.51 6.88 14.50
CA ARG A 139 4.05 6.13 15.68
C ARG A 139 4.38 4.63 15.61
N HIS A 140 4.97 4.14 14.52
CA HIS A 140 5.06 2.70 14.24
C HIS A 140 6.43 2.31 13.70
N LYS A 141 7.08 1.36 14.39
CA LYS A 141 8.39 0.82 13.97
C LYS A 141 8.34 -0.06 12.71
N PHE A 142 7.15 -0.52 12.35
CA PHE A 142 6.87 -1.43 11.23
C PHE A 142 5.64 -0.91 10.50
N THR A 143 4.90 -1.76 9.78
CA THR A 143 3.57 -1.41 9.30
C THR A 143 2.68 -0.85 10.43
N ALA A 144 1.80 0.07 10.09
CA ALA A 144 0.78 0.62 10.97
C ALA A 144 -0.59 0.00 10.65
N PRO A 145 -1.55 0.03 11.59
CA PRO A 145 -2.95 -0.20 11.26
C PRO A 145 -3.37 0.70 10.10
N VAL A 146 -4.11 0.14 9.14
CA VAL A 146 -4.52 0.92 7.97
C VAL A 146 -5.41 2.10 8.36
N GLY A 147 -5.29 3.22 7.65
CA GLY A 147 -6.03 4.45 7.94
C GLY A 147 -5.53 5.23 9.16
N SER A 148 -4.37 4.85 9.72
CA SER A 148 -3.78 5.55 10.87
C SER A 148 -3.37 7.00 10.55
N TYR A 149 -3.03 7.28 9.30
CA TYR A 149 -2.53 8.58 8.84
C TYR A 149 -3.58 9.31 7.99
N ALA A 150 -3.35 10.60 7.73
CA ALA A 150 -4.33 11.46 7.06
C ALA A 150 -4.74 10.90 5.68
N ALA A 151 -6.04 10.92 5.39
CA ALA A 151 -6.55 10.63 4.05
C ALA A 151 -6.31 11.80 3.10
N ASN A 152 -6.22 11.49 1.80
CA ASN A 152 -6.28 12.51 0.76
C ASN A 152 -7.71 13.08 0.61
N GLN A 153 -7.89 13.99 -0.36
CA GLN A 153 -9.18 14.64 -0.60
C GLN A 153 -10.31 13.64 -0.95
N LEU A 154 -9.98 12.48 -1.51
CA LEU A 154 -10.94 11.41 -1.85
C LEU A 154 -11.32 10.52 -0.66
N GLY A 155 -10.62 10.66 0.48
CA GLY A 155 -10.80 9.75 1.63
C GLY A 155 -9.98 8.47 1.52
N ILE A 156 -8.93 8.45 0.69
CA ILE A 156 -8.03 7.32 0.56
C ILE A 156 -6.79 7.58 1.43
N HIS A 157 -6.47 6.61 2.28
CA HIS A 157 -5.35 6.62 3.20
C HIS A 157 -4.16 5.85 2.64
N ASP A 158 -3.00 6.10 3.23
CA ASP A 158 -1.78 5.28 3.06
C ASP A 158 -1.32 5.12 1.60
N LEU A 159 -1.62 6.11 0.75
CA LEU A 159 -1.04 6.20 -0.60
C LEU A 159 0.46 6.59 -0.58
N GLY A 160 1.00 6.75 0.63
CA GLY A 160 2.40 6.97 0.92
C GLY A 160 2.82 6.19 2.16
N GLY A 161 3.83 5.34 2.00
CA GLY A 161 4.42 4.56 3.09
C GLY A 161 3.62 3.30 3.38
N ASN A 162 3.79 2.80 4.60
CA ASN A 162 3.13 1.60 5.13
C ASN A 162 3.46 0.30 4.36
N ALA A 163 2.91 0.09 3.16
CA ALA A 163 3.25 -1.04 2.28
C ALA A 163 3.31 -0.61 0.81
N LEU A 164 4.23 -1.20 0.05
CA LEU A 164 4.21 -1.09 -1.41
C LEU A 164 2.98 -1.83 -1.95
N GLU A 165 2.37 -1.26 -2.98
CA GLU A 165 1.12 -1.79 -3.50
C GLU A 165 1.25 -2.28 -4.94
N TRP A 166 0.94 -3.56 -5.13
CA TRP A 166 0.86 -4.17 -6.46
C TRP A 166 -0.17 -3.51 -7.37
N CYS A 167 0.23 -3.23 -8.62
CA CYS A 167 -0.65 -2.83 -9.72
C CYS A 167 -0.76 -3.94 -10.78
N GLU A 168 -1.77 -3.87 -11.65
CA GLU A 168 -1.95 -4.81 -12.79
C GLU A 168 -0.80 -4.72 -13.80
N ASP A 169 -0.21 -3.54 -13.98
CA ASP A 169 0.71 -3.24 -15.06
C ASP A 169 2.04 -3.99 -14.93
N TRP A 170 2.61 -4.37 -16.07
CA TRP A 170 4.02 -4.76 -16.16
C TRP A 170 4.88 -3.50 -16.12
N ASP A 171 5.89 -3.50 -15.27
CA ASP A 171 6.92 -2.46 -15.25
C ASP A 171 7.80 -2.61 -16.49
N ARG A 172 7.94 -1.52 -17.25
CA ARG A 172 8.73 -1.46 -18.49
C ARG A 172 9.92 -0.52 -18.38
N THR A 173 10.19 0.03 -17.18
CA THR A 173 11.16 1.10 -16.93
C THR A 173 12.59 0.73 -17.37
N TYR A 174 12.90 -0.56 -17.53
CA TYR A 174 14.19 -1.04 -18.03
C TYR A 174 14.07 -2.08 -19.16
N GLY A 175 12.98 -2.05 -19.92
CA GLY A 175 12.77 -2.96 -21.07
C GLY A 175 12.54 -4.44 -20.70
N THR A 176 12.49 -4.78 -19.41
CA THR A 176 12.24 -6.14 -18.93
C THR A 176 10.75 -6.32 -18.63
N SER A 177 10.03 -7.10 -19.44
CA SER A 177 8.61 -7.42 -19.23
C SER A 177 8.35 -8.44 -18.11
N LYS A 178 9.21 -8.48 -17.08
CA LYS A 178 9.20 -9.50 -16.02
C LYS A 178 8.69 -9.01 -14.68
N LEU A 179 8.72 -7.70 -14.44
CA LEU A 179 8.33 -7.11 -13.16
C LEU A 179 6.93 -6.53 -13.24
N ARG A 180 6.16 -6.60 -12.15
CA ARG A 180 4.89 -5.88 -11.99
C ARG A 180 5.15 -4.56 -11.28
N VAL A 181 4.40 -3.54 -11.67
CA VAL A 181 4.48 -2.22 -11.06
C VAL A 181 4.05 -2.29 -9.60
N MET A 182 4.81 -1.60 -8.75
CA MET A 182 4.47 -1.30 -7.37
C MET A 182 4.53 0.20 -7.12
N ARG A 183 3.69 0.68 -6.19
CA ARG A 183 3.52 2.11 -5.87
C ARG A 183 3.49 2.36 -4.36
N GLY A 184 3.64 3.62 -3.95
CA GLY A 184 3.34 4.10 -2.60
C GLY A 184 4.53 4.18 -1.62
N GLY A 185 5.63 3.47 -1.85
CA GLY A 185 6.68 3.32 -0.82
C GLY A 185 6.23 2.39 0.31
N TRP A 186 6.99 2.27 1.40
CA TRP A 186 6.68 1.37 2.52
C TRP A 186 7.17 1.92 3.86
N TRP A 187 6.83 1.26 4.96
CA TRP A 187 7.19 1.69 6.32
C TRP A 187 8.70 1.84 6.59
N GLY A 188 9.55 1.11 5.86
CA GLY A 188 10.99 1.00 6.11
C GLY A 188 11.87 1.85 5.19
N ILE A 189 11.28 2.81 4.48
CA ILE A 189 11.99 3.66 3.51
C ILE A 189 12.24 5.06 4.08
N ALA A 190 13.40 5.64 3.76
CA ALA A 190 13.78 7.01 4.13
C ALA A 190 14.30 7.84 2.95
N ILE A 191 14.12 7.33 1.72
CA ILE A 191 14.58 7.99 0.49
C ILE A 191 13.41 8.72 -0.13
N ASP A 192 13.56 10.03 -0.33
CA ASP A 192 12.53 10.92 -0.87
C ASP A 192 11.95 10.43 -2.20
N TYR A 193 12.82 10.04 -3.14
CA TYR A 193 12.44 9.57 -4.47
C TYR A 193 11.46 8.39 -4.40
N ASN A 194 11.70 7.44 -3.48
CA ASN A 194 10.88 6.24 -3.32
C ASN A 194 9.50 6.50 -2.71
N ILE A 195 9.26 7.70 -2.19
CA ILE A 195 8.00 8.09 -1.53
C ILE A 195 7.20 9.07 -2.41
N THR A 196 7.74 9.52 -3.54
CA THR A 196 7.01 10.42 -4.44
C THR A 196 5.76 9.75 -5.02
N SER A 197 4.71 10.56 -5.28
CA SER A 197 3.49 10.11 -5.95
C SER A 197 3.76 9.49 -7.32
N ALA A 198 4.88 9.87 -7.96
CA ALA A 198 5.30 9.38 -9.27
C ALA A 198 6.24 8.15 -9.21
N CYS A 199 6.69 7.70 -8.04
CA CYS A 199 7.67 6.62 -7.96
C CYS A 199 7.08 5.26 -8.35
N ARG A 200 7.62 4.62 -9.39
CA ARG A 200 7.33 3.22 -9.70
C ARG A 200 8.51 2.38 -9.21
N THR A 201 8.21 1.31 -8.50
CA THR A 201 9.15 0.21 -8.29
C THR A 201 8.63 -1.03 -8.99
N GLY A 202 9.49 -2.04 -9.15
CA GLY A 202 9.15 -3.29 -9.82
C GLY A 202 9.42 -4.49 -8.92
N GLY A 203 8.50 -5.46 -8.93
CA GLY A 203 8.66 -6.73 -8.23
C GLY A 203 8.33 -7.93 -9.12
N MET A 204 9.03 -9.05 -8.91
CA MET A 204 8.68 -10.30 -9.60
C MET A 204 7.28 -10.76 -9.15
N PRO A 205 6.40 -11.26 -10.04
CA PRO A 205 5.02 -11.58 -9.70
C PRO A 205 4.85 -12.64 -8.60
N ASP A 206 5.84 -13.51 -8.44
CA ASP A 206 5.92 -14.59 -7.46
C ASP A 206 6.72 -14.22 -6.20
N ALA A 207 7.45 -13.09 -6.22
CA ALA A 207 8.21 -12.65 -5.08
C ALA A 207 7.31 -12.17 -3.94
N ARG A 208 7.68 -12.56 -2.73
CA ARG A 208 7.08 -12.08 -1.48
C ARG A 208 8.15 -11.31 -0.71
N ARG A 209 7.78 -10.14 -0.20
CA ARG A 209 8.63 -9.37 0.71
C ARG A 209 7.79 -8.71 1.78
N THR A 210 8.41 -8.40 2.90
CA THR A 210 7.77 -7.88 4.11
C THR A 210 7.25 -6.44 3.96
N ASP A 211 7.55 -5.82 2.82
CA ASP A 211 7.04 -4.52 2.37
C ASP A 211 6.02 -4.65 1.22
N TYR A 212 5.75 -5.85 0.70
CA TYR A 212 4.85 -6.06 -0.44
C TYR A 212 3.44 -6.40 0.02
N GLY A 213 2.51 -5.47 -0.20
CA GLY A 213 1.07 -5.62 0.00
C GLY A 213 0.28 -5.19 -1.23
N PHE A 214 -1.00 -4.88 -1.04
CA PHE A 214 -1.87 -4.40 -2.11
C PHE A 214 -3.14 -3.76 -1.56
N ARG A 215 -3.79 -2.95 -2.39
CA ARG A 215 -5.20 -2.60 -2.26
C ARG A 215 -5.96 -3.10 -3.48
N CYS A 216 -7.25 -3.38 -3.32
CA CYS A 216 -8.10 -3.77 -4.44
C CYS A 216 -8.99 -2.61 -4.91
N VAL A 217 -9.48 -2.75 -6.14
CA VAL A 217 -10.50 -1.90 -6.73
C VAL A 217 -11.68 -2.76 -7.17
N VAL A 218 -12.85 -2.15 -7.30
CA VAL A 218 -14.05 -2.77 -7.86
C VAL A 218 -14.57 -1.96 -9.05
N GLU A 219 -14.95 -2.65 -10.12
CA GLU A 219 -15.56 -2.00 -11.30
C GLU A 219 -16.97 -1.48 -10.97
N ARG A 220 -17.31 -0.32 -11.53
CA ARG A 220 -18.63 0.30 -11.39
C ARG A 220 -19.68 -0.33 -12.30
#